data_AF-A0AAW1BCL6-F1
#
_entry.id   AF-A0AAW1BCL6-F1
#
_cell.length_a   1.000
_cell.length_b   1.000
_cell.length_c   1.000
_cell.angle_alpha   90.00
_cell.angle_beta   90.00
_cell.angle_gamma   90.00
#
_symmetry.space_group_name_H-M   'P 1'
#
loop_
_entity.id
_entity.type
_entity.pdbx_description
1 polymer ?
#
loop_
_entity_poly.entity_id
_entity_poly.type
_entity_poly.pdbx_seq_one_letter_code
_entity_poly.pdbx_strand_id
1 'polypeptide(L)'
;MVHYLADFASKLDLHVHYNTSIVLVMLEKDPKAWNGHYFILKDQNAQNYKCSVLLVATGMWVPHEVNFAGSEYVEGYESVSIDPKDFVGQSVLILGRGNSAFETAENILGVTNFVHMVGRSRVRLSWATHYVGDLRAVNNGILDTYQLKSLDGLIEGDLADLVLIKDRKGKLRITLRFYLENSNSSDPESVTLPQDELDNFATRAPYDRAIRCLGWKFDFSIFNKQLFQPVPRDERELKSECQGSRVKSVGLMHGKGSKKKYPLIKPSYEAKATRGLFLLGTASHSVDFRKSAGGFIHGFRYTARAVHRLLEVRHHKVPWPASSYPVVQLTNAIVRRVNEASGLYQMFSVLADIILLKENATKFEYLEEYPIGVLQDLEWRTGRKIQDGLFVIMMEYGKNFSGPDKDVFYYNRAVGEPEHAWQSNFLHPVIYYYKQLPTERKMRLCPPDWPLPRPDAIHHIVEDFLTDWTAPNAHVLPLRRFLENCLETDLRRFYADSCFLFAFTHLRLPPSCQQGYMRKQGLVGSEKLQHQRVAAELVEHAAMKSQDERENGAMQSHNQLLKSSKISSHQLQHLRSTKDEL
;
A
#
# COMPACT_ATOMS: atom_id res chain seq x y z
N MET A 1 -15.56 11.88 -10.05
CA MET A 1 -14.59 10.89 -10.57
C MET A 1 -14.95 10.41 -11.97
N VAL A 2 -16.19 9.98 -12.25
CA VAL A 2 -16.62 9.55 -13.59
C VAL A 2 -16.35 10.62 -14.66
N HIS A 3 -16.79 11.87 -14.42
CA HIS A 3 -16.49 13.01 -15.31
C HIS A 3 -14.98 13.17 -15.56
N TYR A 4 -14.17 13.19 -14.50
CA TYR A 4 -12.72 13.30 -14.62
C TYR A 4 -12.11 12.21 -15.51
N LEU A 5 -12.55 10.96 -15.41
CA LEU A 5 -12.04 9.86 -16.24
C LEU A 5 -12.45 10.00 -17.71
N ALA A 6 -13.67 10.49 -17.97
CA ALA A 6 -14.14 10.80 -19.32
C ALA A 6 -13.32 11.94 -19.95
N ASP A 7 -13.13 13.04 -19.21
CA ASP A 7 -12.32 14.17 -19.65
C ASP A 7 -10.86 13.77 -19.88
N PHE A 8 -10.30 12.92 -19.01
CA PHE A 8 -8.94 12.40 -19.14
C PHE A 8 -8.79 11.55 -20.40
N ALA A 9 -9.74 10.65 -20.67
CA ALA A 9 -9.74 9.83 -21.87
C ALA A 9 -9.85 10.67 -23.14
N SER A 10 -10.74 11.67 -23.16
CA SER A 10 -10.91 12.59 -24.28
C SER A 10 -9.68 13.47 -24.51
N LYS A 11 -9.11 14.06 -23.45
CA LYS A 11 -7.96 14.97 -23.54
C LYS A 11 -6.69 14.28 -24.04
N LEU A 12 -6.51 13.00 -23.72
CA LEU A 12 -5.36 12.20 -24.16
C LEU A 12 -5.64 11.35 -25.41
N ASP A 13 -6.82 11.50 -26.01
CA ASP A 13 -7.25 10.73 -27.18
C ASP A 13 -7.04 9.21 -27.01
N LEU A 14 -7.45 8.69 -25.84
CA LEU A 14 -7.28 7.28 -25.53
C LEU A 14 -8.22 6.43 -26.40
N HIS A 15 -7.69 5.37 -27.01
CA HIS A 15 -8.46 4.42 -27.80
C HIS A 15 -9.36 3.54 -26.91
N VAL A 16 -10.54 4.05 -26.55
CA VAL A 16 -11.53 3.36 -25.70
C VAL A 16 -12.72 2.91 -26.54
N HIS A 17 -12.99 1.61 -26.54
CA HIS A 17 -14.17 1.02 -27.16
C HIS A 17 -15.27 0.82 -26.11
N TYR A 18 -16.24 1.73 -26.09
CA TYR A 18 -17.44 1.61 -25.25
C TYR A 18 -18.45 0.64 -25.86
N ASN A 19 -19.41 0.17 -25.04
CA ASN A 19 -20.45 -0.78 -25.44
C ASN A 19 -19.89 -2.11 -26.00
N THR A 20 -18.69 -2.48 -25.58
CA THR A 20 -18.02 -3.75 -25.95
C THR A 20 -17.83 -4.59 -24.70
N SER A 21 -18.65 -5.64 -24.56
CA SER A 21 -18.56 -6.59 -23.47
C SER A 21 -17.80 -7.83 -23.94
N ILE A 22 -16.60 -8.02 -23.41
CA ILE A 22 -15.82 -9.22 -23.68
C ILE A 22 -16.46 -10.41 -22.95
N VAL A 23 -16.91 -11.40 -23.70
CA VAL A 23 -17.58 -12.58 -23.17
C VAL A 23 -16.66 -13.80 -23.09
N LEU A 24 -15.58 -13.82 -23.87
CA LEU A 24 -14.65 -14.94 -23.91
C LEU A 24 -13.22 -14.50 -24.22
N VAL A 25 -12.26 -15.04 -23.48
CA VAL A 25 -10.82 -14.87 -23.71
C VAL A 25 -10.20 -16.23 -23.96
N MET A 26 -9.43 -16.34 -25.04
CA MET A 26 -8.76 -17.56 -25.46
C MET A 26 -7.27 -17.30 -25.74
N LEU A 27 -6.49 -18.38 -25.79
CA LEU A 27 -5.09 -18.35 -26.16
C LEU A 27 -4.89 -18.98 -27.53
N GLU A 28 -4.30 -18.23 -28.46
CA GLU A 28 -3.78 -18.73 -29.72
C GLU A 28 -2.28 -19.00 -29.56
N LYS A 29 -1.86 -20.27 -29.63
CA LYS A 29 -0.44 -20.61 -29.51
C LYS A 29 0.35 -20.13 -30.72
N ASP A 30 1.45 -19.45 -30.45
CA ASP A 30 2.42 -19.06 -31.46
C ASP A 30 3.84 -19.13 -30.87
N PRO A 31 4.71 -20.04 -31.34
CA PRO A 31 6.10 -20.13 -30.89
C PRO A 31 6.91 -18.85 -31.10
N LYS A 32 6.51 -17.98 -32.05
CA LYS A 32 7.17 -16.69 -32.30
C LYS A 32 6.74 -15.61 -31.31
N ALA A 33 5.61 -15.79 -30.62
CA ALA A 33 5.18 -14.84 -29.59
C ALA A 33 6.11 -14.91 -28.36
N TRP A 34 6.43 -13.76 -27.77
CA TRP A 34 7.38 -13.65 -26.65
C TRP A 34 6.98 -14.47 -25.40
N ASN A 35 5.67 -14.68 -25.21
CA ASN A 35 5.04 -15.50 -24.17
C ASN A 35 4.51 -16.83 -24.70
N GLY A 36 4.80 -17.18 -25.96
CA GLY A 36 4.37 -18.42 -26.63
C GLY A 36 2.90 -18.44 -27.08
N HIS A 37 2.20 -17.31 -27.01
CA HIS A 37 0.80 -17.18 -27.45
C HIS A 37 0.36 -15.73 -27.66
N TYR A 38 -0.78 -15.55 -28.34
CA TYR A 38 -1.58 -14.33 -28.33
C TYR A 38 -2.88 -14.54 -27.59
N PHE A 39 -3.42 -13.47 -27.01
CA PHE A 39 -4.77 -13.45 -26.47
C PHE A 39 -5.75 -13.11 -27.59
N ILE A 40 -6.83 -13.89 -27.68
CA ILE A 40 -7.98 -13.62 -28.55
C ILE A 40 -9.16 -13.33 -27.65
N LEU A 41 -9.72 -12.13 -27.76
CA LEU A 41 -10.89 -11.69 -27.01
C LEU A 41 -12.08 -11.67 -27.96
N LYS A 42 -13.18 -12.29 -27.55
CA LYS A 42 -14.45 -12.28 -28.29
C LYS A 42 -15.46 -11.47 -27.50
N ASP A 43 -16.10 -10.52 -28.16
CA ASP A 43 -17.16 -9.70 -27.56
C ASP A 43 -18.56 -10.30 -27.76
N GLN A 44 -19.57 -9.62 -27.22
CA GLN A 44 -20.97 -10.03 -27.26
C GLN A 44 -21.53 -10.11 -28.69
N ASN A 45 -20.92 -9.42 -29.66
CA ASN A 45 -21.31 -9.41 -31.07
C ASN A 45 -20.47 -10.37 -31.91
N ALA A 46 -19.70 -11.25 -31.26
CA ALA A 46 -18.78 -12.19 -31.88
C ALA A 46 -17.60 -11.55 -32.65
N GLN A 47 -17.31 -10.27 -32.43
CA GLN A 47 -16.10 -9.64 -32.95
C GLN A 47 -14.89 -10.11 -32.15
N ASN A 48 -13.79 -10.41 -32.86
CA ASN A 48 -12.54 -10.84 -32.26
C ASN A 48 -11.52 -9.71 -32.22
N TYR A 49 -10.77 -9.64 -31.11
CA TYR A 49 -9.65 -8.75 -30.88
C TYR A 49 -8.42 -9.59 -30.52
N LYS A 50 -7.23 -9.14 -30.95
CA LYS A 50 -5.97 -9.87 -30.73
C LYS A 50 -4.95 -8.98 -30.04
N CYS A 51 -4.31 -9.47 -28.98
CA CYS A 51 -3.21 -8.77 -28.32
C CYS A 51 -2.13 -9.72 -27.79
N SER A 52 -0.93 -9.18 -27.55
CA SER A 52 0.22 -9.92 -27.00
C SER A 52 0.30 -9.85 -25.47
N VAL A 53 -0.31 -8.83 -24.87
CA VAL A 53 -0.38 -8.58 -23.42
C VAL A 53 -1.83 -8.25 -23.09
N LEU A 54 -2.39 -8.90 -22.07
CA LEU A 54 -3.75 -8.66 -21.61
C LEU A 54 -3.74 -8.08 -20.19
N LEU A 55 -4.28 -6.87 -20.05
CA LEU A 55 -4.47 -6.19 -18.76
C LEU A 55 -5.95 -6.27 -18.39
N VAL A 56 -6.27 -6.96 -17.30
CA VAL A 56 -7.65 -7.15 -16.85
C VAL A 56 -7.91 -6.24 -15.66
N ALA A 57 -8.72 -5.20 -15.90
CA ALA A 57 -9.11 -4.20 -14.90
C ALA A 57 -10.63 -4.19 -14.68
N THR A 58 -11.29 -5.35 -14.79
CA THR A 58 -12.75 -5.49 -14.67
C THR A 58 -13.27 -5.31 -13.23
N GLY A 59 -12.39 -5.16 -12.25
CA GLY A 59 -12.77 -4.98 -10.85
C GLY A 59 -13.33 -6.25 -10.21
N MET A 60 -14.20 -6.05 -9.21
CA MET A 60 -14.80 -7.10 -8.39
C MET A 60 -16.30 -6.79 -8.28
N TRP A 61 -17.07 -7.21 -9.28
CA TRP A 61 -18.46 -6.75 -9.46
C TRP A 61 -19.50 -7.88 -9.35
N VAL A 62 -19.09 -9.14 -9.24
CA VAL A 62 -20.05 -10.23 -9.08
C VAL A 62 -20.46 -10.32 -7.62
N PRO A 63 -21.74 -10.18 -7.26
CA PRO A 63 -22.16 -10.23 -5.87
C PRO A 63 -21.87 -11.61 -5.26
N HIS A 64 -21.53 -11.63 -3.98
CA HIS A 64 -21.44 -12.85 -3.22
C HIS A 64 -22.83 -13.24 -2.72
N GLU A 65 -23.45 -14.16 -3.42
CA GLU A 65 -24.74 -14.73 -3.02
C GLU A 65 -24.53 -15.97 -2.15
N VAL A 66 -25.41 -16.14 -1.16
CA VAL A 66 -25.48 -17.30 -0.29
C VAL A 66 -26.93 -17.77 -0.35
N ASN A 67 -27.12 -19.02 -0.77
CA ASN A 67 -28.45 -19.62 -0.82
C ASN A 67 -28.79 -20.21 0.56
N PHE A 68 -29.87 -19.73 1.16
CA PHE A 68 -30.45 -20.22 2.40
C PHE A 68 -31.98 -20.07 2.31
N ALA A 69 -32.73 -20.73 3.19
CA ALA A 69 -34.18 -20.68 3.14
C ALA A 69 -34.70 -19.25 3.39
N GLY A 70 -35.46 -18.70 2.44
CA GLY A 70 -35.93 -17.31 2.46
C GLY A 70 -34.96 -16.29 1.87
N SER A 71 -33.85 -16.73 1.26
CA SER A 71 -32.89 -15.83 0.59
C SER A 71 -33.49 -15.06 -0.60
N GLU A 72 -34.59 -15.55 -1.18
CA GLU A 72 -35.37 -14.90 -2.24
C GLU A 72 -36.06 -13.59 -1.80
N TYR A 73 -36.24 -13.37 -0.49
CA TYR A 73 -36.81 -12.14 0.05
C TYR A 73 -35.77 -11.03 0.27
N VAL A 74 -34.49 -11.33 0.00
CA VAL A 74 -33.39 -10.42 0.32
C VAL A 74 -33.01 -9.59 -0.89
N GLU A 75 -32.92 -8.28 -0.68
CA GLU A 75 -32.51 -7.32 -1.71
C GLU A 75 -30.99 -7.18 -1.78
N GLY A 76 -30.45 -7.08 -2.99
CA GLY A 76 -29.01 -6.94 -3.21
C GLY A 76 -28.50 -5.54 -2.90
N TYR A 77 -27.32 -5.43 -2.27
CA TYR A 77 -26.61 -4.15 -2.15
C TYR A 77 -26.39 -3.46 -3.52
N GLU A 78 -26.28 -4.23 -4.61
CA GLU A 78 -26.14 -3.73 -5.97
C GLU A 78 -27.40 -3.06 -6.55
N SER A 79 -28.56 -3.26 -5.93
CA SER A 79 -29.86 -2.83 -6.48
C SER A 79 -30.76 -2.11 -5.47
N VAL A 80 -30.46 -2.18 -4.18
CA VAL A 80 -31.23 -1.53 -3.12
C VAL A 80 -31.20 0.00 -3.28
N SER A 81 -32.30 0.66 -2.90
CA SER A 81 -32.38 2.12 -2.93
C SER A 81 -31.33 2.76 -2.02
N ILE A 82 -30.77 3.88 -2.49
CA ILE A 82 -29.86 4.72 -1.74
C ILE A 82 -30.55 5.96 -1.14
N ASP A 83 -31.83 6.21 -1.46
CA ASP A 83 -32.60 7.32 -0.88
C ASP A 83 -33.12 6.91 0.51
N PRO A 84 -32.69 7.58 1.61
CA PRO A 84 -33.20 7.28 2.95
C PRO A 84 -34.73 7.37 3.06
N LYS A 85 -35.41 8.17 2.23
CA LYS A 85 -36.87 8.31 2.26
C LYS A 85 -37.60 6.98 2.03
N ASP A 86 -37.00 6.06 1.28
CA ASP A 86 -37.57 4.74 1.00
C ASP A 86 -37.56 3.80 2.21
N PHE A 87 -36.90 4.21 3.31
CA PHE A 87 -36.74 3.44 4.55
C PHE A 87 -37.45 4.05 5.75
N VAL A 88 -38.18 5.15 5.57
CA VAL A 88 -38.84 5.87 6.66
C VAL A 88 -39.83 4.96 7.40
N GLY A 89 -39.64 4.82 8.71
CA GLY A 89 -40.52 4.04 9.59
C GLY A 89 -40.47 2.53 9.37
N GLN A 90 -39.45 2.02 8.67
CA GLN A 90 -39.23 0.60 8.42
C GLN A 90 -38.22 0.01 9.41
N SER A 91 -38.40 -1.27 9.75
CA SER A 91 -37.39 -2.06 10.47
C SER A 91 -36.54 -2.85 9.47
N VAL A 92 -35.22 -2.70 9.47
CA VAL A 92 -34.36 -3.23 8.41
C VAL A 92 -33.36 -4.25 8.94
N LEU A 93 -33.27 -5.40 8.26
CA LEU A 93 -32.26 -6.42 8.48
C LEU A 93 -31.15 -6.31 7.42
N ILE A 94 -29.90 -6.22 7.84
CA ILE A 94 -28.73 -6.21 6.95
C ILE A 94 -27.91 -7.48 7.16
N LEU A 95 -27.70 -8.25 6.11
CA LEU A 95 -26.84 -9.43 6.11
C LEU A 95 -25.44 -9.03 5.66
N GLY A 96 -24.47 -9.09 6.56
CA GLY A 96 -23.10 -8.69 6.34
C GLY A 96 -22.64 -7.62 7.33
N ARG A 97 -21.32 -7.56 7.54
CA ARG A 97 -20.67 -6.62 8.49
C ARG A 97 -19.35 -6.07 7.93
N GLY A 98 -19.28 -5.90 6.61
CA GLY A 98 -18.21 -5.18 5.92
C GLY A 98 -18.62 -3.73 5.61
N ASN A 99 -17.74 -2.95 4.96
CA ASN A 99 -18.01 -1.53 4.68
C ASN A 99 -19.36 -1.28 4.00
N SER A 100 -19.73 -2.04 2.96
CA SER A 100 -21.03 -1.88 2.28
C SER A 100 -22.24 -2.04 3.22
N ALA A 101 -22.15 -2.92 4.20
CA ALA A 101 -23.22 -3.13 5.18
C ALA A 101 -23.34 -1.94 6.12
N PHE A 102 -22.21 -1.44 6.62
CA PHE A 102 -22.16 -0.28 7.51
C PHE A 102 -22.49 1.03 6.80
N GLU A 103 -22.08 1.21 5.54
CA GLU A 103 -22.48 2.34 4.69
C GLU A 103 -24.00 2.37 4.47
N THR A 104 -24.60 1.19 4.22
CA THR A 104 -26.06 1.06 4.09
C THR A 104 -26.74 1.42 5.41
N ALA A 105 -26.26 0.87 6.53
CA ALA A 105 -26.80 1.14 7.85
C ALA A 105 -26.73 2.63 8.21
N GLU A 106 -25.56 3.25 8.06
CA GLU A 106 -25.32 4.66 8.36
C GLU A 106 -26.26 5.58 7.56
N ASN A 107 -26.47 5.28 6.27
CA ASN A 107 -27.33 6.08 5.39
C ASN A 107 -28.81 6.06 5.82
N ILE A 108 -29.30 4.96 6.39
CA ILE A 108 -30.72 4.78 6.75
C ILE A 108 -30.99 4.91 8.25
N LEU A 109 -29.94 4.97 9.08
CA LEU A 109 -30.02 4.94 10.54
C LEU A 109 -30.98 6.02 11.10
N GLY A 110 -30.95 7.22 10.54
CA GLY A 110 -31.76 8.36 11.00
C GLY A 110 -33.24 8.35 10.59
N VAL A 111 -33.69 7.37 9.82
CA VAL A 111 -35.06 7.33 9.25
C VAL A 111 -35.79 6.00 9.51
N THR A 112 -35.06 4.93 9.81
CA THR A 112 -35.63 3.61 10.17
C THR A 112 -36.10 3.55 11.63
N ASN A 113 -36.96 2.58 11.96
CA ASN A 113 -37.31 2.29 13.36
C ASN A 113 -36.13 1.68 14.13
N PHE A 114 -35.44 0.73 13.49
CA PHE A 114 -34.20 0.12 13.94
C PHE A 114 -33.55 -0.66 12.79
N VAL A 115 -32.25 -0.87 12.89
CA VAL A 115 -31.43 -1.65 11.97
C VAL A 115 -30.72 -2.76 12.76
N HIS A 116 -30.90 -4.00 12.32
CA HIS A 116 -30.12 -5.13 12.82
C HIS A 116 -29.17 -5.65 11.75
N MET A 117 -27.93 -5.95 12.12
CA MET A 117 -26.92 -6.51 11.23
C MET A 117 -26.52 -7.91 11.67
N VAL A 118 -26.47 -8.86 10.73
CA VAL A 118 -26.02 -10.24 11.00
C VAL A 118 -24.74 -10.53 10.24
N GLY A 119 -23.73 -11.09 10.89
CA GLY A 119 -22.50 -11.50 10.22
C GLY A 119 -21.75 -12.63 10.91
N ARG A 120 -20.96 -13.37 10.14
CA ARG A 120 -20.28 -14.60 10.59
C ARG A 120 -19.07 -14.43 11.53
N SER A 121 -18.69 -13.20 11.83
CA SER A 121 -17.39 -12.91 12.47
C SER A 121 -17.40 -11.55 13.13
N ARG A 122 -16.61 -11.34 14.19
CA ARG A 122 -16.41 -10.04 14.87
C ARG A 122 -16.10 -8.85 13.99
N VAL A 123 -16.45 -7.64 14.48
CA VAL A 123 -16.27 -6.41 13.72
C VAL A 123 -14.78 -6.14 13.70
N ARG A 124 -14.26 -5.82 12.51
CA ARG A 124 -12.88 -5.42 12.34
C ARG A 124 -12.89 -3.92 12.11
N LEU A 125 -12.19 -3.18 12.96
CA LEU A 125 -12.15 -1.73 12.92
C LEU A 125 -10.88 -1.30 12.19
N SER A 126 -11.01 -0.47 11.16
CA SER A 126 -9.89 -0.06 10.30
C SER A 126 -8.78 0.65 11.06
N TRP A 127 -9.09 1.36 12.15
CA TRP A 127 -8.07 1.97 13.01
C TRP A 127 -7.32 0.93 13.85
N ALA A 128 -7.95 -0.18 14.22
CA ALA A 128 -7.29 -1.26 14.94
C ALA A 128 -6.44 -2.14 14.01
N THR A 129 -6.92 -2.39 12.79
CA THR A 129 -6.25 -3.29 11.83
C THR A 129 -5.30 -2.56 10.89
N HIS A 130 -5.32 -1.22 10.87
CA HIS A 130 -4.67 -0.36 9.87
C HIS A 130 -4.97 -0.74 8.41
N TYR A 131 -6.12 -1.38 8.18
CA TYR A 131 -6.53 -1.84 6.88
C TYR A 131 -7.84 -1.16 6.47
N VAL A 132 -7.78 -0.37 5.40
CA VAL A 132 -8.89 0.48 4.92
C VAL A 132 -10.13 -0.33 4.50
N GLY A 133 -9.97 -1.62 4.20
CA GLY A 133 -11.09 -2.50 3.87
C GLY A 133 -11.87 -3.06 5.06
N ASP A 134 -11.43 -2.80 6.28
CA ASP A 134 -12.19 -3.02 7.51
C ASP A 134 -13.02 -1.75 7.85
N LEU A 135 -13.88 -1.82 8.87
CA LEU A 135 -14.88 -0.77 9.17
C LEU A 135 -14.23 0.60 9.42
N ARG A 136 -14.65 1.60 8.64
CA ARG A 136 -14.25 3.00 8.80
C ARG A 136 -15.06 3.67 9.92
N ALA A 137 -14.42 4.56 10.67
CA ALA A 137 -15.05 5.31 11.76
C ALA A 137 -16.17 6.24 11.29
N VAL A 138 -16.20 6.60 10.01
CA VAL A 138 -17.28 7.45 9.45
C VAL A 138 -18.61 6.71 9.29
N ASN A 139 -18.62 5.37 9.36
CA ASN A 139 -19.80 4.54 9.15
C ASN A 139 -20.08 3.63 10.37
N ASN A 140 -19.59 4.00 11.55
CA ASN A 140 -19.72 3.17 12.75
C ASN A 140 -20.85 3.63 13.68
N GLY A 141 -21.72 4.56 13.27
CA GLY A 141 -22.75 5.12 14.14
C GLY A 141 -23.68 4.07 14.72
N ILE A 142 -23.96 3.01 13.96
CA ILE A 142 -24.74 1.86 14.44
C ILE A 142 -24.09 1.10 15.61
N LEU A 143 -22.76 1.18 15.78
CA LEU A 143 -22.10 0.60 16.95
C LEU A 143 -22.45 1.39 18.21
N ASP A 144 -22.55 2.72 18.12
CA ASP A 144 -22.91 3.56 19.24
C ASP A 144 -24.38 3.34 19.61
N THR A 145 -25.29 3.32 18.64
CA THR A 145 -26.71 3.07 18.91
C THR A 145 -26.95 1.67 19.48
N TYR A 146 -26.22 0.65 19.01
CA TYR A 146 -26.25 -0.69 19.60
C TYR A 146 -25.74 -0.72 21.06
N GLN A 147 -24.56 -0.15 21.31
CA GLN A 147 -23.94 -0.20 22.65
C GLN A 147 -24.67 0.69 23.67
N LEU A 148 -25.18 1.84 23.24
CA LEU A 148 -25.94 2.80 24.04
C LEU A 148 -27.45 2.50 24.06
N LYS A 149 -27.87 1.32 23.59
CA LYS A 149 -29.24 0.78 23.73
C LYS A 149 -30.35 1.60 23.04
N SER A 150 -30.06 2.09 21.84
CA SER A 150 -31.01 2.76 20.93
C SER A 150 -31.64 1.79 19.92
N LEU A 151 -32.04 0.60 20.37
CA LEU A 151 -32.74 -0.46 19.62
C LEU A 151 -31.97 -1.17 18.50
N ASP A 152 -30.95 -0.57 17.90
CA ASP A 152 -30.14 -1.23 16.87
C ASP A 152 -29.34 -2.42 17.42
N GLY A 153 -28.89 -3.30 16.53
CA GLY A 153 -28.36 -4.61 16.94
C GLY A 153 -27.31 -5.20 16.01
N LEU A 154 -26.27 -5.79 16.59
CA LEU A 154 -25.28 -6.59 15.87
C LEU A 154 -25.32 -8.04 16.35
N ILE A 155 -25.46 -8.97 15.42
CA ILE A 155 -25.65 -10.39 15.68
C ILE A 155 -24.55 -11.19 14.98
N GLU A 156 -24.07 -12.21 15.68
CA GLU A 156 -23.08 -13.15 15.14
C GLU A 156 -23.74 -14.49 14.85
N GLY A 157 -23.59 -14.95 13.61
CA GLY A 157 -24.16 -16.22 13.14
C GLY A 157 -23.80 -16.48 11.69
N ASP A 158 -23.69 -17.76 11.31
CA ASP A 158 -23.56 -18.11 9.89
C ASP A 158 -24.91 -18.00 9.21
N LEU A 159 -24.94 -17.42 8.01
CA LEU A 159 -26.15 -17.31 7.21
C LEU A 159 -26.68 -18.68 6.79
N ALA A 160 -25.82 -19.70 6.72
CA ALA A 160 -26.23 -21.07 6.44
C ALA A 160 -27.15 -21.66 7.54
N ASP A 161 -27.08 -21.12 8.76
CA ASP A 161 -27.88 -21.55 9.90
C ASP A 161 -29.13 -20.67 10.09
N LEU A 162 -29.28 -19.61 9.29
CA LEU A 162 -30.42 -18.70 9.34
C LEU A 162 -31.50 -19.11 8.35
N VAL A 163 -32.74 -18.87 8.74
CA VAL A 163 -33.91 -18.93 7.87
C VAL A 163 -34.68 -17.63 7.98
N LEU A 164 -35.12 -17.10 6.84
CA LEU A 164 -35.95 -15.91 6.75
C LEU A 164 -37.37 -16.31 6.35
N ILE A 165 -38.33 -16.07 7.23
CA ILE A 165 -39.74 -16.41 7.01
C ILE A 165 -40.53 -15.12 6.83
N LYS A 166 -41.46 -15.10 5.88
CA LYS A 166 -42.41 -14.01 5.69
C LYS A 166 -43.73 -14.38 6.36
N ASP A 167 -44.19 -13.55 7.29
CA ASP A 167 -45.44 -13.77 8.02
C ASP A 167 -46.68 -13.35 7.20
N ARG A 168 -47.89 -13.66 7.71
CA ARG A 168 -49.17 -13.28 7.09
C ARG A 168 -49.34 -11.76 6.89
N LYS A 169 -48.64 -10.94 7.67
CA LYS A 169 -48.66 -9.48 7.58
C LYS A 169 -47.62 -8.96 6.58
N GLY A 170 -46.89 -9.86 5.93
CA GLY A 170 -45.86 -9.55 4.95
C GLY A 170 -44.52 -9.13 5.57
N LYS A 171 -44.36 -9.24 6.90
CA LYS A 171 -43.11 -8.90 7.59
C LYS A 171 -42.17 -10.10 7.64
N LEU A 172 -40.88 -9.82 7.67
CA LEU A 172 -39.81 -10.81 7.69
C LEU A 172 -39.39 -11.13 9.13
N ARG A 173 -39.14 -12.40 9.43
CA ARG A 173 -38.67 -12.87 10.75
C ARG A 173 -37.50 -13.82 10.56
N ILE A 174 -36.50 -13.69 11.43
CA ILE A 174 -35.32 -14.56 11.42
C ILE A 174 -35.56 -15.69 12.40
N THR A 175 -35.25 -16.91 11.97
CA THR A 175 -35.16 -18.08 12.84
C THR A 175 -33.88 -18.86 12.56
N LEU A 176 -33.52 -19.78 13.45
CA LEU A 176 -32.42 -20.71 13.24
C LEU A 176 -32.95 -21.96 12.57
N ARG A 177 -32.19 -22.49 11.61
CA ARG A 177 -32.51 -23.69 10.84
C ARG A 177 -32.85 -24.90 11.73
N PHE A 178 -32.21 -25.01 12.88
CA PHE A 178 -32.47 -26.04 13.89
C PHE A 178 -33.95 -26.13 14.32
N TYR A 179 -34.65 -24.99 14.45
CA TYR A 179 -36.07 -25.00 14.84
C TYR A 179 -36.98 -25.52 13.73
N LEU A 180 -36.56 -25.34 12.48
CA LEU A 180 -37.30 -25.76 11.29
C LEU A 180 -37.08 -27.26 10.99
N GLU A 181 -35.89 -27.77 11.26
CA GLU A 181 -35.58 -29.21 11.12
C GLU A 181 -36.25 -30.06 12.21
N ASN A 182 -36.53 -29.48 13.38
CA ASN A 182 -37.23 -30.17 14.47
C ASN A 182 -38.75 -30.00 14.43
N SER A 183 -39.29 -29.11 13.58
CA SER A 183 -40.72 -28.99 13.36
C SER A 183 -41.19 -30.06 12.35
N ASN A 184 -42.04 -30.99 12.79
CA ASN A 184 -42.61 -32.08 11.96
C ASN A 184 -43.64 -31.61 10.92
N SER A 185 -43.71 -30.31 10.63
CA SER A 185 -44.76 -29.69 9.85
C SER A 185 -44.21 -29.02 8.60
N SER A 186 -44.88 -29.24 7.47
CA SER A 186 -44.56 -28.66 6.16
C SER A 186 -45.15 -27.26 5.97
N ASP A 187 -45.85 -26.73 6.97
CA ASP A 187 -46.47 -25.40 6.96
C ASP A 187 -45.55 -24.37 7.64
N PRO A 188 -45.04 -23.35 6.92
CA PRO A 188 -44.20 -22.29 7.46
C PRO A 188 -44.78 -21.57 8.69
N GLU A 189 -46.10 -21.64 8.89
CA GLU A 189 -46.80 -21.00 10.01
C GLU A 189 -46.79 -21.78 11.32
N SER A 190 -46.47 -23.07 11.24
CA SER A 190 -46.40 -23.97 12.40
C SER A 190 -44.98 -24.14 12.94
N VAL A 191 -44.01 -23.46 12.33
CA VAL A 191 -42.63 -23.41 12.80
C VAL A 191 -42.60 -22.58 14.08
N THR A 192 -42.41 -23.23 15.21
CA THR A 192 -42.19 -22.54 16.50
C THR A 192 -40.99 -21.61 16.34
N LEU A 193 -41.21 -20.30 16.46
CA LEU A 193 -40.14 -19.33 16.37
C LEU A 193 -39.44 -19.26 17.73
N PRO A 194 -38.14 -18.93 17.78
CA PRO A 194 -37.41 -18.84 19.04
C PRO A 194 -38.06 -17.88 20.03
N GLN A 195 -38.68 -16.80 19.54
CA GLN A 195 -39.43 -15.86 20.38
C GLN A 195 -40.74 -16.40 20.97
N ASP A 196 -41.28 -17.50 20.43
CA ASP A 196 -42.50 -18.13 20.95
C ASP A 196 -42.19 -18.98 22.20
N GLU A 197 -40.93 -19.42 22.34
CA GLU A 197 -40.42 -20.14 23.53
C GLU A 197 -39.58 -19.25 24.46
N LEU A 198 -38.90 -18.23 23.92
CA LEU A 198 -38.01 -17.32 24.63
C LEU A 198 -38.50 -15.88 24.47
N ASP A 199 -39.20 -15.38 25.49
CA ASP A 199 -39.73 -14.02 25.54
C ASP A 199 -38.64 -12.92 25.38
N ASN A 200 -37.40 -13.21 25.77
CA ASN A 200 -36.24 -12.35 25.62
C ASN A 200 -35.32 -12.71 24.43
N PHE A 201 -35.86 -13.27 23.35
CA PHE A 201 -35.07 -13.52 22.14
C PHE A 201 -34.64 -12.21 21.48
N ALA A 202 -33.37 -12.14 21.07
CA ALA A 202 -32.75 -10.91 20.55
C ALA A 202 -33.37 -10.41 19.23
N THR A 203 -33.97 -11.30 18.43
CA THR A 203 -34.61 -10.95 17.14
C THR A 203 -36.12 -11.20 17.13
N ARG A 204 -36.78 -11.04 18.28
CA ARG A 204 -38.25 -11.21 18.41
C ARG A 204 -39.07 -10.25 17.54
N ALA A 205 -38.55 -9.06 17.26
CA ALA A 205 -39.20 -8.03 16.45
C ALA A 205 -39.08 -8.35 14.94
N PRO A 206 -40.15 -8.16 14.16
CA PRO A 206 -40.14 -8.43 12.73
C PRO A 206 -39.51 -7.28 11.93
N TYR A 207 -39.12 -7.55 10.67
CA TYR A 207 -38.51 -6.60 9.74
C TYR A 207 -39.41 -6.33 8.54
N ASP A 208 -39.29 -5.14 7.98
CA ASP A 208 -39.91 -4.75 6.71
C ASP A 208 -39.08 -5.20 5.50
N ARG A 209 -37.75 -5.10 5.62
CA ARG A 209 -36.81 -5.38 4.52
C ARG A 209 -35.59 -6.13 5.01
N ALA A 210 -35.03 -6.94 4.13
CA ALA A 210 -33.75 -7.62 4.33
C ALA A 210 -32.81 -7.28 3.16
N ILE A 211 -31.58 -6.88 3.47
CA ILE A 211 -30.57 -6.42 2.48
C ILE A 211 -29.32 -7.29 2.58
N ARG A 212 -28.82 -7.84 1.47
CA ARG A 212 -27.55 -8.59 1.41
C ARG A 212 -26.37 -7.68 1.06
N CYS A 213 -25.48 -7.51 2.03
CA CYS A 213 -24.22 -6.78 1.93
C CYS A 213 -23.02 -7.71 2.17
N LEU A 214 -22.98 -8.83 1.43
CA LEU A 214 -22.01 -9.94 1.63
C LEU A 214 -20.69 -9.78 0.86
N GLY A 215 -20.54 -8.67 0.14
CA GLY A 215 -19.37 -8.34 -0.66
C GLY A 215 -19.38 -8.97 -2.04
N TRP A 216 -18.22 -8.90 -2.70
CA TRP A 216 -18.09 -9.17 -4.13
C TRP A 216 -16.98 -10.18 -4.42
N LYS A 217 -17.07 -10.87 -5.56
CA LYS A 217 -16.07 -11.81 -6.11
C LYS A 217 -15.66 -11.42 -7.53
N PHE A 218 -14.49 -11.90 -7.95
CA PHE A 218 -13.99 -11.73 -9.30
C PHE A 218 -14.80 -12.57 -10.29
N ASP A 219 -15.05 -12.04 -11.48
CA ASP A 219 -15.69 -12.81 -12.55
C ASP A 219 -14.68 -13.65 -13.32
N PHE A 220 -14.78 -14.98 -13.20
CA PHE A 220 -13.95 -15.92 -13.94
C PHE A 220 -14.62 -16.42 -15.24
N SER A 221 -15.87 -16.03 -15.51
CA SER A 221 -16.69 -16.55 -16.61
C SER A 221 -16.02 -16.37 -17.97
N ILE A 222 -15.43 -15.20 -18.20
CA ILE A 222 -14.77 -14.86 -19.48
C ILE A 222 -13.55 -15.73 -19.80
N PHE A 223 -13.01 -16.46 -18.82
CA PHE A 223 -11.86 -17.37 -19.00
C PHE A 223 -12.29 -18.84 -19.11
N ASN A 224 -13.57 -19.14 -18.90
CA ASN A 224 -14.08 -20.50 -18.91
C ASN A 224 -14.65 -20.89 -20.29
N LYS A 225 -13.89 -21.68 -21.04
CA LYS A 225 -14.28 -22.18 -22.37
C LYS A 225 -15.51 -23.10 -22.34
N GLN A 226 -15.79 -23.78 -21.22
CA GLN A 226 -16.90 -24.74 -21.14
C GLN A 226 -18.28 -24.06 -21.15
N LEU A 227 -18.37 -22.79 -20.76
CA LEU A 227 -19.63 -22.03 -20.75
C LEU A 227 -20.07 -21.57 -22.15
N PHE A 228 -19.23 -21.75 -23.18
CA PHE A 228 -19.47 -21.25 -24.54
C PHE A 228 -19.27 -22.31 -25.63
N GLN A 229 -19.48 -23.60 -25.31
CA GLN A 229 -19.74 -24.56 -26.37
C GLN A 229 -21.10 -24.18 -27.01
N PRO A 230 -21.16 -23.81 -28.30
CA PRO A 230 -22.46 -23.72 -28.95
C PRO A 230 -23.09 -25.11 -28.91
N VAL A 231 -24.37 -25.18 -28.52
CA VAL A 231 -25.19 -26.37 -28.77
C VAL A 231 -25.10 -26.63 -30.28
N PRO A 232 -24.66 -27.82 -30.74
CA PRO A 232 -24.53 -28.07 -32.16
C PRO A 232 -25.92 -28.01 -32.80
N ARG A 233 -26.15 -27.05 -33.71
CA ARG A 233 -27.09 -27.25 -34.81
C ARG A 233 -26.23 -27.83 -35.94
N ASP A 234 -26.36 -29.14 -36.12
CA ASP A 234 -25.65 -29.97 -37.11
C ASP A 234 -24.14 -30.22 -36.91
N GLU A 235 -23.78 -31.50 -36.72
CA GLU A 235 -22.43 -32.02 -36.53
C GLU A 235 -21.55 -32.01 -37.81
N ARG A 236 -21.97 -31.36 -38.90
CA ARG A 236 -21.28 -31.48 -40.20
C ARG A 236 -20.58 -30.23 -40.73
N GLU A 237 -20.72 -29.06 -40.10
CA GLU A 237 -20.10 -27.82 -40.59
C GLU A 237 -18.95 -27.25 -39.72
N LEU A 238 -18.51 -27.96 -38.68
CA LEU A 238 -17.37 -27.51 -37.84
C LEU A 238 -16.04 -28.21 -38.18
N LYS A 239 -15.79 -28.49 -39.47
CA LYS A 239 -14.54 -29.16 -39.90
C LYS A 239 -13.72 -28.47 -40.98
N SER A 240 -14.12 -27.31 -41.54
CA SER A 240 -13.36 -26.73 -42.66
C SER A 240 -12.64 -25.39 -42.44
N GLU A 241 -12.76 -24.68 -41.31
CA GLU A 241 -12.12 -23.34 -41.21
C GLU A 241 -11.34 -22.99 -39.93
N CYS A 242 -10.93 -23.97 -39.13
CA CYS A 242 -10.00 -23.72 -38.00
C CYS A 242 -8.89 -24.79 -37.86
N GLN A 243 -8.48 -25.42 -38.96
CA GLN A 243 -7.29 -26.28 -38.98
C GLN A 243 -6.03 -25.43 -39.12
N GLY A 244 -5.59 -24.81 -38.02
CA GLY A 244 -4.32 -24.07 -37.98
C GLY A 244 -3.97 -23.50 -36.60
N SER A 245 -4.95 -22.99 -35.87
CA SER A 245 -4.71 -22.35 -34.57
C SER A 245 -5.17 -23.23 -33.42
N ARG A 246 -4.24 -23.77 -32.62
CA ARG A 246 -4.57 -24.55 -31.41
C ARG A 246 -5.08 -23.61 -30.30
N VAL A 247 -6.35 -23.21 -30.38
CA VAL A 247 -7.00 -22.30 -29.44
C VAL A 247 -7.28 -22.99 -28.09
N LYS A 248 -6.60 -22.56 -27.03
CA LYS A 248 -6.72 -23.09 -25.65
C LYS A 248 -7.48 -22.14 -24.72
N SER A 249 -8.02 -22.69 -23.64
CA SER A 249 -8.54 -21.90 -22.52
C SER A 249 -7.42 -21.16 -21.79
N VAL A 250 -7.76 -20.01 -21.21
CA VAL A 250 -6.86 -19.22 -20.37
C VAL A 250 -6.78 -19.86 -18.98
N GLY A 251 -5.56 -20.07 -18.49
CA GLY A 251 -5.36 -20.53 -17.11
C GLY A 251 -5.42 -19.37 -16.13
N LEU A 252 -6.56 -19.16 -15.48
CA LEU A 252 -6.70 -18.24 -14.35
C LEU A 252 -7.28 -18.98 -13.14
N MET A 253 -6.47 -19.08 -12.09
CA MET A 253 -6.83 -19.83 -10.88
C MET A 253 -7.40 -18.89 -9.81
N HIS A 254 -8.25 -19.44 -8.95
CA HIS A 254 -8.71 -18.74 -7.75
C HIS A 254 -7.60 -18.70 -6.70
N GLY A 255 -7.62 -17.68 -5.85
CA GLY A 255 -6.84 -17.66 -4.61
C GLY A 255 -7.23 -18.79 -3.66
N LYS A 256 -6.46 -18.97 -2.59
CA LYS A 256 -6.71 -19.99 -1.55
C LYS A 256 -7.26 -19.35 -0.27
N GLY A 257 -7.99 -20.12 0.53
CA GLY A 257 -8.52 -19.68 1.83
C GLY A 257 -9.33 -18.39 1.74
N SER A 258 -9.01 -17.41 2.59
CA SER A 258 -9.67 -16.09 2.64
C SER A 258 -9.51 -15.26 1.35
N LYS A 259 -8.60 -15.64 0.44
CA LYS A 259 -8.38 -14.99 -0.85
C LYS A 259 -9.12 -15.67 -2.02
N LYS A 260 -9.99 -16.67 -1.75
CA LYS A 260 -10.73 -17.42 -2.79
C LYS A 260 -11.52 -16.52 -3.75
N LYS A 261 -12.01 -15.38 -3.27
CA LYS A 261 -12.74 -14.40 -4.09
C LYS A 261 -11.90 -13.71 -5.18
N TYR A 262 -10.57 -13.70 -5.05
CA TYR A 262 -9.66 -13.03 -5.97
C TYR A 262 -8.92 -14.02 -6.90
N PRO A 263 -8.39 -13.56 -8.04
CA PRO A 263 -7.48 -14.35 -8.87
C PRO A 263 -6.12 -14.55 -8.20
N LEU A 264 -5.50 -15.71 -8.45
CA LEU A 264 -4.16 -16.06 -7.99
C LEU A 264 -3.09 -15.47 -8.91
N ILE A 265 -2.42 -14.43 -8.43
CA ILE A 265 -1.39 -13.70 -9.18
C ILE A 265 -0.06 -13.66 -8.41
N LYS A 266 1.01 -13.34 -9.13
CA LYS A 266 2.36 -13.12 -8.58
C LYS A 266 2.46 -11.72 -7.97
N PRO A 267 3.47 -11.44 -7.14
CA PRO A 267 3.72 -10.07 -6.64
C PRO A 267 4.09 -9.06 -7.75
N SER A 268 4.38 -9.52 -8.97
CA SER A 268 4.49 -8.67 -10.16
C SER A 268 3.14 -8.39 -10.85
N TYR A 269 2.02 -8.75 -10.20
CA TYR A 269 0.63 -8.61 -10.68
C TYR A 269 0.28 -9.41 -11.95
N GLU A 270 1.20 -10.29 -12.39
CA GLU A 270 0.98 -11.23 -13.49
C GLU A 270 0.25 -12.48 -12.97
N ALA A 271 -0.69 -13.02 -13.73
CA ALA A 271 -1.35 -14.28 -13.43
C ALA A 271 -0.32 -15.41 -13.23
N LYS A 272 -0.55 -16.27 -12.24
CA LYS A 272 0.42 -17.33 -11.93
C LYS A 272 0.53 -18.38 -13.04
N ALA A 273 -0.59 -18.71 -13.68
CA ALA A 273 -0.69 -19.80 -14.66
C ALA A 273 -0.61 -19.34 -16.13
N THR A 274 -0.77 -18.05 -16.42
CA THR A 274 -0.76 -17.51 -17.81
C THR A 274 0.18 -16.32 -17.91
N ARG A 275 1.23 -16.44 -18.74
CA ARG A 275 2.24 -15.39 -18.95
C ARG A 275 1.70 -14.27 -19.85
N GLY A 276 1.94 -13.02 -19.51
CA GLY A 276 1.41 -11.87 -20.26
C GLY A 276 -0.02 -11.46 -19.89
N LEU A 277 -0.66 -12.17 -18.96
CA LEU A 277 -1.95 -11.79 -18.37
C LEU A 277 -1.71 -11.08 -17.03
N PHE A 278 -2.12 -9.83 -16.90
CA PHE A 278 -1.98 -9.03 -15.68
C PHE A 278 -3.33 -8.63 -15.12
N LEU A 279 -3.45 -8.60 -13.80
CA LEU A 279 -4.67 -8.23 -13.09
C LEU A 279 -4.43 -6.89 -12.40
N LEU A 280 -5.30 -5.93 -12.62
CA LEU A 280 -5.17 -4.55 -12.15
C LEU A 280 -6.39 -4.12 -11.32
N GLY A 281 -6.26 -2.99 -10.62
CA GLY A 281 -7.31 -2.45 -9.76
C GLY A 281 -7.59 -3.38 -8.57
N THR A 282 -8.84 -3.40 -8.11
CA THR A 282 -9.25 -4.17 -6.92
C THR A 282 -9.02 -5.69 -7.06
N ALA A 283 -9.04 -6.24 -8.28
CA ALA A 283 -8.75 -7.66 -8.50
C ALA A 283 -7.30 -8.03 -8.16
N SER A 284 -6.38 -7.06 -8.25
CA SER A 284 -4.96 -7.22 -7.93
C SER A 284 -4.66 -7.30 -6.43
N HIS A 285 -5.65 -6.94 -5.59
CA HIS A 285 -5.56 -6.92 -4.13
C HIS A 285 -5.31 -8.29 -3.51
N SER A 286 -5.33 -9.39 -4.28
CA SER A 286 -4.90 -10.69 -3.75
C SER A 286 -3.46 -10.68 -3.24
N VAL A 287 -2.60 -9.79 -3.76
CA VAL A 287 -1.20 -9.64 -3.32
C VAL A 287 -1.15 -9.12 -1.88
N ASP A 288 -1.91 -8.09 -1.55
CA ASP A 288 -1.83 -7.34 -0.29
C ASP A 288 -3.16 -7.29 0.50
N PHE A 289 -4.07 -8.23 0.24
CA PHE A 289 -5.34 -8.36 0.95
C PHE A 289 -5.14 -8.45 2.47
N ARG A 290 -5.81 -7.57 3.21
CA ARG A 290 -5.68 -7.38 4.67
C ARG A 290 -4.27 -7.01 5.14
N LYS A 291 -3.44 -6.49 4.24
CA LYS A 291 -2.09 -6.01 4.54
C LYS A 291 -1.97 -4.53 4.22
N SER A 292 -2.31 -4.09 3.00
CA SER A 292 -2.08 -2.71 2.55
C SER A 292 -3.27 -2.16 1.74
N ALA A 293 -3.11 -1.01 1.08
CA ALA A 293 -4.20 -0.29 0.44
C ALA A 293 -4.43 -0.63 -1.06
N GLY A 294 -3.81 -1.69 -1.59
CA GLY A 294 -3.83 -2.07 -3.02
C GLY A 294 -5.19 -2.42 -3.60
N GLY A 295 -6.22 -2.64 -2.77
CA GLY A 295 -7.60 -2.86 -3.21
C GLY A 295 -8.40 -1.59 -3.47
N PHE A 296 -7.86 -0.43 -3.08
CA PHE A 296 -8.54 0.87 -3.10
C PHE A 296 -7.78 1.85 -3.98
N ILE A 297 -8.45 2.92 -4.41
CA ILE A 297 -7.86 3.96 -5.25
C ILE A 297 -6.59 4.55 -4.64
N HIS A 298 -6.46 4.55 -3.31
CA HIS A 298 -5.26 4.97 -2.60
C HIS A 298 -4.03 4.13 -2.96
N GLY A 299 -4.18 2.81 -3.13
CA GLY A 299 -3.06 1.90 -3.38
C GLY A 299 -2.92 1.46 -4.84
N PHE A 300 -4.00 1.09 -5.53
CA PHE A 300 -3.86 0.50 -6.88
C PHE A 300 -3.34 1.48 -7.94
N ARG A 301 -3.38 2.80 -7.68
CA ARG A 301 -2.71 3.79 -8.54
C ARG A 301 -1.19 3.55 -8.61
N TYR A 302 -0.60 3.14 -7.49
CA TYR A 302 0.82 2.84 -7.38
C TYR A 302 1.15 1.46 -7.95
N THR A 303 0.26 0.47 -7.72
CA THR A 303 0.44 -0.86 -8.33
C THR A 303 0.32 -0.80 -9.85
N ALA A 304 -0.61 -0.01 -10.39
CA ALA A 304 -0.73 0.26 -11.82
C ALA A 304 0.54 0.90 -12.39
N ARG A 305 1.10 1.91 -11.71
CA ARG A 305 2.39 2.52 -12.07
C ARG A 305 3.55 1.51 -12.05
N ALA A 306 3.60 0.65 -11.03
CA ALA A 306 4.61 -0.39 -10.95
C ALA A 306 4.49 -1.41 -12.10
N VAL A 307 3.27 -1.86 -12.44
CA VAL A 307 3.04 -2.76 -13.57
C VAL A 307 3.42 -2.10 -14.89
N HIS A 308 3.06 -0.83 -15.09
CA HIS A 308 3.45 -0.07 -16.27
C HIS A 308 4.98 -0.08 -16.47
N ARG A 309 5.74 0.27 -15.42
CA ARG A 309 7.22 0.25 -15.47
C ARG A 309 7.79 -1.15 -15.72
N LEU A 310 7.21 -2.19 -15.11
CA LEU A 310 7.61 -3.58 -15.38
C LEU A 310 7.43 -3.98 -16.85
N LEU A 311 6.36 -3.49 -17.49
CA LEU A 311 6.08 -3.75 -18.90
C LEU A 311 6.97 -2.93 -19.82
N GLU A 312 7.26 -1.67 -19.48
CA GLU A 312 8.20 -0.81 -20.22
C GLU A 312 9.59 -1.44 -20.32
N VAL A 313 10.13 -1.94 -19.21
CA VAL A 313 11.44 -2.62 -19.20
C VAL A 313 11.41 -3.85 -20.11
N ARG A 314 10.34 -4.64 -20.07
CA ARG A 314 10.23 -5.90 -20.83
C ARG A 314 10.06 -5.67 -22.33
N HIS A 315 9.14 -4.77 -22.71
CA HIS A 315 8.66 -4.65 -24.08
C HIS A 315 9.31 -3.50 -24.84
N HIS A 316 9.73 -2.45 -24.14
CA HIS A 316 10.28 -1.25 -24.73
C HIS A 316 11.77 -1.05 -24.38
N LYS A 317 12.35 -1.93 -23.55
CA LYS A 317 13.73 -1.83 -23.05
C LYS A 317 14.02 -0.51 -22.36
N VAL A 318 12.99 0.17 -21.85
CA VAL A 318 13.11 1.41 -21.09
C VAL A 318 13.45 1.01 -19.65
N PRO A 319 14.64 1.33 -19.12
CA PRO A 319 15.01 0.97 -17.75
C PRO A 319 14.07 1.60 -16.73
N TRP A 320 13.98 1.00 -15.55
CA TRP A 320 13.21 1.58 -14.45
C TRP A 320 13.70 3.01 -14.17
N PRO A 321 12.80 4.00 -14.05
CA PRO A 321 13.20 5.38 -13.78
C PRO A 321 14.07 5.46 -12.53
N ALA A 322 15.24 6.10 -12.65
CA ALA A 322 16.10 6.33 -11.52
C ALA A 322 16.78 7.69 -11.59
N SER A 323 16.97 8.29 -10.43
CA SER A 323 17.80 9.48 -10.27
C SER A 323 19.18 9.07 -9.75
N SER A 324 20.26 9.63 -10.29
CA SER A 324 21.62 9.35 -9.83
C SER A 324 22.19 10.54 -9.07
N TYR A 325 22.77 10.27 -7.90
CA TYR A 325 23.40 11.28 -7.06
C TYR A 325 24.72 10.76 -6.46
N PRO A 326 25.63 11.67 -6.06
CA PRO A 326 26.81 11.28 -5.30
C PRO A 326 26.42 10.80 -3.89
N VAL A 327 27.17 9.86 -3.33
CA VAL A 327 26.86 9.21 -2.04
C VAL A 327 26.70 10.20 -0.88
N VAL A 328 27.36 11.36 -0.93
CA VAL A 328 27.24 12.43 0.07
C VAL A 328 25.84 13.07 0.13
N GLN A 329 24.95 12.76 -0.82
CA GLN A 329 23.56 13.19 -0.82
C GLN A 329 22.60 12.11 -0.32
N LEU A 330 23.10 10.92 0.03
CA LEU A 330 22.29 9.74 0.34
C LEU A 330 21.31 10.00 1.50
N THR A 331 21.81 10.51 2.63
CA THR A 331 20.96 10.82 3.80
C THR A 331 19.84 11.80 3.42
N ASN A 332 20.16 12.87 2.70
CA ASN A 332 19.17 13.88 2.32
C ASN A 332 18.14 13.33 1.31
N ALA A 333 18.57 12.48 0.37
CA ALA A 333 17.67 11.85 -0.58
C ALA A 333 16.66 10.94 0.11
N ILE A 334 17.12 10.14 1.10
CA ILE A 334 16.27 9.28 1.91
C ILE A 334 15.29 10.12 2.73
N VAL A 335 15.78 11.10 3.50
CA VAL A 335 14.94 11.96 4.35
C VAL A 335 13.87 12.69 3.52
N ARG A 336 14.24 13.26 2.38
CA ARG A 336 13.26 13.88 1.48
C ARG A 336 12.19 12.88 1.05
N ARG A 337 12.61 11.70 0.58
CA ARG A 337 11.69 10.70 0.04
C ARG A 337 10.74 10.13 1.09
N VAL A 338 11.19 9.81 2.29
CA VAL A 338 10.30 9.26 3.33
C VAL A 338 9.21 10.25 3.77
N ASN A 339 9.47 11.56 3.67
CA ASN A 339 8.50 12.61 3.99
C ASN A 339 7.52 12.92 2.83
N GLU A 340 7.92 12.68 1.58
CA GLU A 340 7.11 13.05 0.39
C GLU A 340 6.44 11.84 -0.31
N ALA A 341 6.90 10.60 -0.03
CA ALA A 341 6.51 9.41 -0.77
C ALA A 341 5.14 8.86 -0.36
N SER A 342 4.09 9.40 -0.99
CA SER A 342 2.73 8.88 -0.87
C SER A 342 2.58 7.39 -1.28
N GLY A 343 3.41 6.90 -2.21
CA GLY A 343 3.42 5.50 -2.63
C GLY A 343 3.86 4.55 -1.52
N LEU A 344 4.94 4.86 -0.81
CA LEU A 344 5.44 4.05 0.30
C LEU A 344 4.49 4.09 1.50
N TYR A 345 3.87 5.25 1.74
CA TYR A 345 2.90 5.43 2.81
C TYR A 345 1.65 4.57 2.59
N GLN A 346 1.09 4.57 1.37
CA GLN A 346 -0.15 3.84 1.07
C GLN A 346 0.08 2.35 0.79
N MET A 347 1.21 2.00 0.19
CA MET A 347 1.59 0.61 -0.15
C MET A 347 2.67 0.06 0.79
N PHE A 348 2.54 0.38 2.08
CA PHE A 348 3.47 -0.05 3.13
C PHE A 348 3.68 -1.56 3.09
N SER A 349 4.93 -1.99 3.30
CA SER A 349 5.34 -3.40 3.24
C SER A 349 4.99 -4.15 1.93
N VAL A 350 4.71 -3.45 0.82
CA VAL A 350 4.40 -4.03 -0.50
C VAL A 350 5.23 -3.38 -1.61
N LEU A 351 5.34 -2.05 -1.59
CA LEU A 351 6.26 -1.29 -2.44
C LEU A 351 7.39 -0.71 -1.59
N ALA A 352 8.57 -0.61 -2.18
CA ALA A 352 9.74 0.00 -1.57
C ALA A 352 10.49 0.87 -2.56
N ASP A 353 11.18 1.88 -2.05
CA ASP A 353 12.21 2.57 -2.80
C ASP A 353 13.51 1.75 -2.70
N ILE A 354 14.27 1.68 -3.79
CA ILE A 354 15.50 0.91 -3.90
C ILE A 354 16.65 1.85 -4.20
N ILE A 355 17.72 1.74 -3.43
CA ILE A 355 18.97 2.48 -3.67
C ILE A 355 20.03 1.49 -4.09
N LEU A 356 20.53 1.64 -5.32
CA LEU A 356 21.62 0.83 -5.84
C LEU A 356 22.93 1.56 -5.66
N LEU A 357 23.89 0.97 -4.96
CA LEU A 357 25.23 1.51 -4.81
C LEU A 357 26.05 1.24 -6.08
N LYS A 358 26.81 2.25 -6.52
CA LYS A 358 27.60 2.25 -7.75
C LYS A 358 29.00 2.78 -7.50
N GLU A 359 29.92 2.40 -8.38
CA GLU A 359 31.29 2.93 -8.41
C GLU A 359 31.98 2.81 -7.04
N ASN A 360 31.98 1.59 -6.45
CA ASN A 360 32.48 1.31 -5.11
C ASN A 360 31.79 2.19 -4.05
N ALA A 361 30.45 2.29 -4.13
CA ALA A 361 29.61 3.10 -3.23
C ALA A 361 29.93 4.61 -3.19
N THR A 362 30.55 5.17 -4.23
CA THR A 362 30.78 6.64 -4.33
C THR A 362 29.60 7.40 -4.93
N LYS A 363 28.71 6.69 -5.62
CA LYS A 363 27.43 7.17 -6.16
C LYS A 363 26.32 6.18 -5.88
N PHE A 364 25.08 6.62 -6.05
CA PHE A 364 23.92 5.74 -6.01
C PHE A 364 22.91 6.07 -7.10
N GLU A 365 22.08 5.08 -7.43
CA GLU A 365 20.85 5.26 -8.22
C GLU A 365 19.65 5.01 -7.31
N TYR A 366 18.69 5.93 -7.33
CA TYR A 366 17.47 5.86 -6.53
C TYR A 366 16.28 5.49 -7.41
N LEU A 367 15.67 4.34 -7.16
CA LEU A 367 14.52 3.80 -7.87
C LEU A 367 13.30 3.87 -6.95
N GLU A 368 12.22 4.44 -7.45
CA GLU A 368 11.01 4.61 -6.64
C GLU A 368 10.03 3.45 -6.84
N GLU A 369 9.38 3.02 -5.74
CA GLU A 369 8.17 2.20 -5.71
C GLU A 369 8.25 0.85 -6.44
N TYR A 370 9.31 0.10 -6.18
CA TYR A 370 9.49 -1.24 -6.69
C TYR A 370 8.71 -2.29 -5.88
N PRO A 371 8.05 -3.29 -6.51
CA PRO A 371 7.36 -4.36 -5.79
C PRO A 371 8.32 -5.32 -5.08
N ILE A 372 8.33 -5.30 -3.74
CA ILE A 372 9.33 -6.05 -2.95
C ILE A 372 9.19 -7.57 -3.08
N GLY A 373 7.98 -8.06 -3.38
CA GLY A 373 7.75 -9.50 -3.55
C GLY A 373 8.45 -10.13 -4.76
N VAL A 374 9.09 -9.31 -5.62
CA VAL A 374 9.97 -9.75 -6.70
C VAL A 374 11.35 -9.10 -6.60
N LEU A 375 11.85 -8.82 -5.39
CA LEU A 375 13.17 -8.24 -5.17
C LEU A 375 14.30 -9.09 -5.78
N GLN A 376 14.20 -10.42 -5.73
CA GLN A 376 15.19 -11.32 -6.34
C GLN A 376 15.37 -11.13 -7.85
N ASP A 377 14.38 -10.54 -8.52
CA ASP A 377 14.35 -10.30 -9.96
C ASP A 377 14.79 -8.87 -10.33
N LEU A 378 15.25 -8.08 -9.36
CA LEU A 378 15.47 -6.64 -9.49
C LEU A 378 16.28 -6.26 -10.73
N GLU A 379 17.40 -6.93 -11.00
CA GLU A 379 18.29 -6.54 -12.09
C GLU A 379 17.62 -6.60 -13.46
N TRP A 380 16.97 -7.72 -13.78
CA TRP A 380 16.36 -7.90 -15.09
C TRP A 380 15.01 -7.19 -15.21
N ARG A 381 14.29 -6.97 -14.10
CA ARG A 381 13.02 -6.22 -14.07
C ARG A 381 13.20 -4.71 -14.07
N THR A 382 14.40 -4.21 -13.78
CA THR A 382 14.70 -2.78 -13.83
C THR A 382 15.66 -2.40 -14.95
N GLY A 383 16.37 -3.38 -15.53
CA GLY A 383 17.46 -3.13 -16.46
C GLY A 383 18.71 -2.54 -15.80
N ARG A 384 18.84 -2.63 -14.47
CA ARG A 384 19.92 -2.04 -13.69
C ARG A 384 20.70 -3.09 -12.92
N LYS A 385 22.01 -3.14 -13.13
CA LYS A 385 22.89 -4.09 -12.44
C LYS A 385 23.21 -3.63 -11.02
N ILE A 386 23.36 -4.59 -10.11
CA ILE A 386 23.82 -4.38 -8.74
C ILE A 386 25.33 -4.62 -8.73
N GLN A 387 26.07 -3.69 -8.12
CA GLN A 387 27.54 -3.75 -8.06
C GLN A 387 27.99 -3.82 -6.61
N ASP A 388 27.65 -2.80 -5.82
CA ASP A 388 28.25 -2.56 -4.50
C ASP A 388 27.25 -2.73 -3.34
N GLY A 389 26.14 -3.44 -3.58
CA GLY A 389 25.04 -3.61 -2.62
C GLY A 389 23.85 -2.67 -2.86
N LEU A 390 22.84 -2.80 -1.99
CA LEU A 390 21.60 -2.03 -2.09
C LEU A 390 20.97 -1.71 -0.73
N PHE A 391 20.24 -0.60 -0.68
CA PHE A 391 19.27 -0.32 0.37
C PHE A 391 17.85 -0.50 -0.14
N VAL A 392 16.96 -1.00 0.70
CA VAL A 392 15.52 -1.11 0.44
C VAL A 392 14.78 -0.35 1.53
N ILE A 393 13.98 0.64 1.14
CA ILE A 393 13.30 1.56 2.06
C ILE A 393 11.80 1.37 1.90
N MET A 394 11.12 1.03 3.00
CA MET A 394 9.67 0.92 3.03
C MET A 394 9.11 1.45 4.34
N MET A 395 7.81 1.72 4.35
CA MET A 395 7.08 2.01 5.59
C MET A 395 6.55 0.71 6.21
N GLU A 396 6.52 0.65 7.53
CA GLU A 396 6.00 -0.50 8.31
C GLU A 396 5.29 -0.02 9.59
N TYR A 397 4.33 -0.82 10.06
CA TYR A 397 3.75 -0.71 11.40
C TYR A 397 4.44 -1.70 12.35
N GLY A 398 4.39 -1.41 13.66
CA GLY A 398 4.87 -2.34 14.68
C GLY A 398 4.11 -3.67 14.62
N LYS A 399 4.85 -4.78 14.71
CA LYS A 399 4.32 -6.15 14.51
C LYS A 399 3.12 -6.49 15.41
N ASN A 400 3.08 -5.96 16.62
CA ASN A 400 2.05 -6.26 17.61
C ASN A 400 1.02 -5.15 17.79
N PHE A 401 1.14 -4.05 17.04
CA PHE A 401 0.30 -2.88 17.20
C PHE A 401 -1.06 -3.04 16.51
N SER A 402 -1.09 -3.66 15.33
CA SER A 402 -2.30 -3.77 14.52
C SER A 402 -2.94 -5.16 14.60
N GLY A 403 -4.27 -5.21 14.69
CA GLY A 403 -5.03 -6.45 14.62
C GLY A 403 -6.52 -6.25 14.91
N PRO A 404 -7.37 -7.23 14.56
CA PRO A 404 -8.82 -7.13 14.77
C PRO A 404 -9.23 -7.11 16.24
N ASP A 405 -8.35 -7.58 17.13
CA ASP A 405 -8.52 -7.77 18.56
C ASP A 405 -7.56 -6.90 19.39
N LYS A 406 -6.78 -6.05 18.72
CA LYS A 406 -5.82 -5.17 19.38
C LYS A 406 -6.51 -3.88 19.82
N ASP A 407 -6.26 -3.51 21.08
CA ASP A 407 -6.43 -2.13 21.51
C ASP A 407 -5.27 -1.32 20.93
N VAL A 408 -5.58 -0.28 20.15
CA VAL A 408 -4.58 0.65 19.57
C VAL A 408 -4.51 1.96 20.35
N PHE A 409 -5.28 2.09 21.44
CA PHE A 409 -5.35 3.27 22.30
C PHE A 409 -4.72 3.06 23.68
N TYR A 410 -4.12 1.91 23.94
CA TYR A 410 -3.42 1.63 25.20
C TYR A 410 -2.33 2.68 25.53
N TYR A 411 -2.02 2.77 26.82
CA TYR A 411 -1.01 3.66 27.37
C TYR A 411 0.40 3.31 26.85
N ASN A 412 1.26 4.32 26.72
CA ASN A 412 2.67 4.16 26.30
C ASN A 412 2.85 3.40 24.97
N ARG A 413 1.89 3.54 24.05
CA ARG A 413 1.97 2.95 22.70
C ARG A 413 2.96 3.67 21.78
N ALA A 414 3.33 4.91 22.07
CA ALA A 414 4.22 5.70 21.23
C ALA A 414 5.69 5.53 21.66
N VAL A 415 6.59 5.53 20.70
CA VAL A 415 8.04 5.48 20.87
C VAL A 415 8.62 6.78 20.33
N GLY A 416 9.29 7.56 21.18
CA GLY A 416 9.96 8.81 20.76
C GLY A 416 11.49 8.70 20.72
N GLU A 417 12.07 7.67 21.32
CA GLU A 417 13.52 7.53 21.46
C GLU A 417 14.12 6.69 20.33
N PRO A 418 15.18 7.19 19.64
CA PRO A 418 15.78 6.48 18.51
C PRO A 418 16.37 5.11 18.84
N GLU A 419 16.83 4.90 20.07
CA GLU A 419 17.35 3.61 20.54
C GLU A 419 16.27 2.52 20.60
N HIS A 420 15.01 2.93 20.77
CA HIS A 420 13.84 2.07 20.81
C HIS A 420 13.08 2.04 19.48
N ALA A 421 13.60 2.64 18.40
CA ALA A 421 12.90 2.80 17.13
C ALA A 421 12.35 1.50 16.52
N TRP A 422 12.99 0.35 16.78
CA TRP A 422 12.53 -0.98 16.33
C TRP A 422 11.22 -1.44 17.01
N GLN A 423 10.81 -0.77 18.08
CA GLN A 423 9.55 -0.97 18.80
C GLN A 423 8.45 0.01 18.33
N SER A 424 8.74 0.88 17.36
CA SER A 424 7.76 1.82 16.82
C SER A 424 6.50 1.09 16.37
N ASN A 425 5.36 1.57 16.83
CA ASN A 425 4.05 1.02 16.62
C ASN A 425 3.37 1.67 15.42
N PHE A 426 3.39 2.99 15.33
CA PHE A 426 2.89 3.77 14.20
C PHE A 426 3.71 3.53 12.93
N LEU A 427 3.15 3.99 11.81
CA LEU A 427 3.79 3.85 10.50
C LEU A 427 5.12 4.62 10.51
N HIS A 428 6.23 3.93 10.24
CA HIS A 428 7.56 4.53 10.26
C HIS A 428 8.47 3.94 9.16
N PRO A 429 9.53 4.66 8.73
CA PRO A 429 10.46 4.17 7.73
C PRO A 429 11.39 3.09 8.28
N VAL A 430 11.54 2.02 7.52
CA VAL A 430 12.49 0.93 7.80
C VAL A 430 13.43 0.76 6.60
N ILE A 431 14.73 0.79 6.87
CA ILE A 431 15.80 0.69 5.87
C ILE A 431 16.51 -0.63 6.04
N TYR A 432 16.47 -1.45 4.99
CA TYR A 432 17.15 -2.73 4.89
C TYR A 432 18.41 -2.55 4.06
N TYR A 433 19.55 -3.02 4.55
CA TYR A 433 20.80 -3.05 3.79
C TYR A 433 21.15 -4.49 3.41
N TYR A 434 21.46 -4.69 2.14
CA TYR A 434 21.96 -5.96 1.61
C TYR A 434 23.28 -5.73 0.87
N LYS A 435 24.31 -6.47 1.24
CA LYS A 435 25.57 -6.55 0.47
C LYS A 435 25.35 -7.24 -0.88
N GLN A 436 24.41 -8.17 -0.94
CA GLN A 436 24.06 -8.93 -2.14
C GLN A 436 22.55 -9.08 -2.26
N LEU A 437 22.04 -9.09 -3.50
CA LEU A 437 20.62 -9.26 -3.76
C LEU A 437 20.08 -10.55 -3.11
N PRO A 438 18.95 -10.49 -2.38
CA PRO A 438 18.33 -11.70 -1.84
C PRO A 438 17.96 -12.69 -2.95
N THR A 439 18.36 -13.95 -2.78
CA THR A 439 18.03 -15.01 -3.74
C THR A 439 16.56 -15.39 -3.68
N GLU A 440 16.05 -16.01 -4.75
CA GLU A 440 14.67 -16.52 -4.77
C GLU A 440 14.38 -17.48 -3.61
N ARG A 441 15.36 -18.33 -3.24
CA ARG A 441 15.23 -19.23 -2.09
C ARG A 441 15.03 -18.46 -0.78
N LYS A 442 15.80 -17.39 -0.55
CA LYS A 442 15.65 -16.54 0.65
C LYS A 442 14.29 -15.84 0.66
N MET A 443 13.83 -15.33 -0.49
CA MET A 443 12.51 -14.71 -0.62
C MET A 443 11.38 -15.72 -0.32
N ARG A 444 11.47 -16.95 -0.82
CA ARG A 444 10.45 -18.00 -0.57
C ARG A 444 10.43 -18.51 0.87
N LEU A 445 11.58 -18.54 1.55
CA LEU A 445 11.71 -18.97 2.94
C LEU A 445 11.50 -17.83 3.94
N CYS A 446 11.16 -16.62 3.47
CA CYS A 446 10.87 -15.49 4.32
C CYS A 446 9.67 -15.83 5.23
N PRO A 447 9.78 -15.63 6.56
CA PRO A 447 8.67 -15.83 7.47
C PRO A 447 7.44 -15.01 7.04
N PRO A 448 6.21 -15.50 7.26
CA PRO A 448 4.99 -14.79 6.86
C PRO A 448 4.87 -13.36 7.41
N ASP A 449 5.40 -13.12 8.62
CA ASP A 449 5.33 -11.82 9.31
C ASP A 449 6.47 -10.86 8.93
N TRP A 450 7.34 -11.25 8.00
CA TRP A 450 8.47 -10.43 7.55
C TRP A 450 8.25 -10.00 6.10
N PRO A 451 8.37 -8.71 5.77
CA PRO A 451 8.20 -8.25 4.40
C PRO A 451 9.35 -8.66 3.49
N LEU A 452 10.55 -8.82 4.06
CA LEU A 452 11.78 -9.19 3.35
C LEU A 452 12.62 -10.20 4.15
N PRO A 453 13.49 -10.97 3.48
CA PRO A 453 14.46 -11.83 4.15
C PRO A 453 15.41 -11.03 5.05
N ARG A 454 16.00 -11.70 6.04
CA ARG A 454 16.96 -11.07 6.97
C ARG A 454 18.06 -10.27 6.21
N PRO A 455 18.20 -8.95 6.46
CA PRO A 455 19.23 -8.11 5.86
C PRO A 455 20.58 -8.25 6.57
N ASP A 456 21.63 -7.69 5.97
CA ASP A 456 22.96 -7.57 6.58
C ASP A 456 22.95 -6.51 7.70
N ALA A 457 22.18 -5.44 7.52
CA ALA A 457 21.88 -4.46 8.56
C ALA A 457 20.47 -3.89 8.38
N ILE A 458 19.84 -3.45 9.46
CA ILE A 458 18.50 -2.86 9.45
C ILE A 458 18.49 -1.62 10.33
N HIS A 459 17.76 -0.60 9.91
CA HIS A 459 17.54 0.61 10.70
C HIS A 459 16.07 1.01 10.64
N HIS A 460 15.49 1.22 11.80
CA HIS A 460 14.20 1.86 11.97
C HIS A 460 14.45 3.33 12.26
N ILE A 461 13.87 4.23 11.46
CA ILE A 461 13.73 5.61 11.88
C ILE A 461 12.55 5.63 12.86
N VAL A 462 12.73 6.22 14.03
CA VAL A 462 11.68 6.28 15.05
C VAL A 462 10.43 6.96 14.47
N GLU A 463 9.25 6.49 14.89
CA GLU A 463 7.98 7.11 14.53
C GLU A 463 7.91 8.57 14.99
N ASP A 464 7.16 9.37 14.22
CA ASP A 464 6.96 10.78 14.50
C ASP A 464 5.47 11.11 14.45
N PHE A 465 5.01 11.90 15.42
CA PHE A 465 3.59 12.22 15.58
C PHE A 465 3.04 13.07 14.42
N LEU A 466 3.87 13.93 13.83
CA LEU A 466 3.51 14.78 12.70
C LEU A 466 3.85 14.12 11.35
N THR A 467 4.35 12.87 11.38
CA THR A 467 4.92 12.18 10.21
C THR A 467 6.04 13.01 9.55
N ASP A 468 6.85 13.69 10.38
CA ASP A 468 7.99 14.49 9.95
C ASP A 468 9.30 13.86 10.44
N TRP A 469 10.02 13.21 9.52
CA TRP A 469 11.29 12.54 9.79
C TRP A 469 12.53 13.44 9.59
N THR A 470 12.43 14.73 9.90
CA THR A 470 13.55 15.69 9.71
C THR A 470 14.31 16.09 10.98
N ALA A 471 13.83 15.70 12.17
CA ALA A 471 14.49 16.01 13.44
C ALA A 471 15.99 15.61 13.43
N PRO A 472 16.92 16.55 13.74
CA PRO A 472 18.35 16.30 13.60
C PRO A 472 18.88 15.14 14.46
N ASN A 473 18.46 15.07 15.72
CA ASN A 473 18.97 14.08 16.67
C ASN A 473 18.18 12.76 16.64
N ALA A 474 16.87 12.83 16.39
CA ALA A 474 16.01 11.65 16.44
C ALA A 474 16.02 10.86 15.11
N HIS A 475 16.12 11.56 13.99
CA HIS A 475 15.95 10.96 12.66
C HIS A 475 17.24 11.02 11.84
N VAL A 476 17.78 12.22 11.61
CA VAL A 476 18.86 12.43 10.63
C VAL A 476 20.20 11.88 11.12
N LEU A 477 20.57 12.15 12.38
CA LEU A 477 21.83 11.69 12.95
C LEU A 477 21.91 10.15 13.03
N PRO A 478 20.92 9.43 13.59
CA PRO A 478 20.94 7.97 13.62
C PRO A 478 20.97 7.34 12.23
N LEU A 479 20.16 7.88 11.29
CA LEU A 479 20.17 7.43 9.90
C LEU A 479 21.55 7.60 9.27
N ARG A 480 22.18 8.78 9.41
CA ARG A 480 23.52 9.02 8.87
C ARG A 480 24.52 8.04 9.47
N ARG A 481 24.50 7.81 10.78
CA ARG A 481 25.41 6.85 11.45
C ARG A 481 25.22 5.42 10.94
N PHE A 482 23.98 5.00 10.74
CA PHE A 482 23.68 3.71 10.14
C PHE A 482 24.27 3.60 8.72
N LEU A 483 24.06 4.61 7.87
CA LEU A 483 24.58 4.62 6.50
C LEU A 483 26.12 4.63 6.48
N GLU A 484 26.76 5.44 7.33
CA GLU A 484 28.23 5.49 7.48
C GLU A 484 28.79 4.14 7.92
N ASN A 485 28.10 3.43 8.81
CA ASN A 485 28.48 2.09 9.25
C ASN A 485 28.31 1.03 8.15
N CYS A 486 27.25 1.12 7.33
CA CYS A 486 27.05 0.21 6.21
C CYS A 486 28.08 0.39 5.08
N LEU A 487 28.52 1.63 4.85
CA LEU A 487 29.40 2.03 3.75
C LEU A 487 30.87 2.20 4.16
N GLU A 488 31.19 2.11 5.45
CA GLU A 488 32.52 2.37 6.02
C GLU A 488 33.13 3.71 5.56
N THR A 489 32.27 4.73 5.40
CA THR A 489 32.63 6.01 4.76
C THR A 489 31.97 7.18 5.49
N ASP A 490 32.69 8.28 5.69
CA ASP A 490 32.16 9.50 6.29
C ASP A 490 31.27 10.28 5.32
N LEU A 491 29.99 10.40 5.62
CA LEU A 491 29.00 11.04 4.76
C LEU A 491 28.74 12.51 5.14
N ARG A 492 29.50 13.07 6.10
CA ARG A 492 29.37 14.48 6.47
C ARG A 492 29.75 15.40 5.33
N ARG A 493 29.08 16.56 5.29
CA ARG A 493 29.51 17.70 4.49
C ARG A 493 30.44 18.57 5.32
N PHE A 494 31.58 18.90 4.74
CA PHE A 494 32.59 19.75 5.35
C PHE A 494 32.72 21.05 4.58
N TYR A 495 33.09 22.12 5.31
CA TYR A 495 33.46 23.40 4.69
C TYR A 495 34.83 23.29 4.00
N ALA A 496 35.09 24.21 3.06
CA ALA A 496 36.32 24.23 2.27
C ALA A 496 37.58 24.25 3.16
N ASP A 497 37.59 25.06 4.22
CA ASP A 497 38.71 25.17 5.17
C ASP A 497 39.02 23.82 5.85
N SER A 498 37.99 23.06 6.23
CA SER A 498 38.16 21.73 6.81
C SER A 498 38.73 20.75 5.78
N CYS A 499 38.22 20.79 4.54
CA CYS A 499 38.74 19.96 3.45
C CYS A 499 40.18 20.31 3.08
N PHE A 500 40.54 21.59 3.10
CA PHE A 500 41.92 22.05 2.93
C PHE A 500 42.82 21.43 4.00
N LEU A 501 42.46 21.59 5.28
CA LEU A 501 43.22 21.00 6.39
C LEU A 501 43.33 19.47 6.27
N PHE A 502 42.23 18.77 5.96
CA PHE A 502 42.24 17.31 5.79
C PHE A 502 43.16 16.87 4.66
N ALA A 503 43.29 17.65 3.59
CA ALA A 503 44.16 17.30 2.46
C ALA A 503 45.65 17.26 2.84
N PHE A 504 46.06 18.00 3.87
CA PHE A 504 47.44 18.01 4.37
C PHE A 504 47.67 17.06 5.55
N THR A 505 46.61 16.71 6.29
CA THR A 505 46.73 15.96 7.54
C THR A 505 46.30 14.50 7.43
N HIS A 506 45.57 14.11 6.38
CA HIS A 506 45.02 12.76 6.23
C HIS A 506 45.39 12.14 4.88
N LEU A 507 45.72 10.86 4.88
CA LEU A 507 46.02 10.09 3.66
C LEU A 507 44.79 9.84 2.78
N ARG A 508 43.59 9.86 3.36
CA ARG A 508 42.31 9.69 2.66
C ARG A 508 41.37 10.81 3.04
N LEU A 509 40.88 11.52 2.02
CA LEU A 509 39.90 12.59 2.18
C LEU A 509 38.47 12.04 2.24
N PRO A 510 37.55 12.64 3.02
CA PRO A 510 36.14 12.34 2.94
C PRO A 510 35.58 12.56 1.52
N PRO A 511 34.61 11.76 1.05
CA PRO A 511 34.03 11.91 -0.29
C PRO A 511 33.51 13.31 -0.59
N SER A 512 32.97 14.02 0.41
CA SER A 512 32.48 15.39 0.23
C SER A 512 33.59 16.37 -0.15
N CYS A 513 34.78 16.21 0.42
CA CYS A 513 35.97 16.97 0.03
C CYS A 513 36.49 16.57 -1.34
N GLN A 514 36.51 15.27 -1.66
CA GLN A 514 36.96 14.78 -2.96
C GLN A 514 36.06 15.21 -4.12
N GLN A 515 34.74 15.15 -3.91
CA GLN A 515 33.74 15.42 -4.96
C GLN A 515 33.42 16.91 -5.10
N GLY A 516 33.61 17.72 -4.06
CA GLY A 516 33.45 19.18 -4.10
C GLY A 516 34.78 19.93 -4.18
N TYR A 517 35.43 20.09 -3.03
CA TYR A 517 36.63 20.93 -2.85
C TYR A 517 37.77 20.57 -3.83
N MET A 518 38.16 19.30 -3.92
CA MET A 518 39.28 18.86 -4.78
C MET A 518 38.97 18.97 -6.28
N ARG A 519 37.69 18.99 -6.67
CA ARG A 519 37.26 19.26 -8.04
C ARG A 519 37.13 20.75 -8.34
N LYS A 520 37.57 21.62 -7.42
CA LYS A 520 37.42 23.08 -7.49
C LYS A 520 35.95 23.51 -7.60
N GLN A 521 35.04 22.68 -7.07
CA GLN A 521 33.61 22.97 -6.99
C GLN A 521 33.32 23.55 -5.60
N GLY A 522 33.42 24.87 -5.50
CA GLY A 522 33.34 25.65 -4.25
C GLY A 522 34.04 27.00 -4.43
N LEU A 523 33.55 28.04 -3.73
CA LEU A 523 33.85 29.47 -3.95
C LEU A 523 35.33 29.85 -4.12
N VAL A 524 35.52 30.93 -4.89
CA VAL A 524 36.76 31.72 -5.07
C VAL A 524 37.47 31.92 -3.72
N GLY A 525 38.79 31.79 -3.71
CA GLY A 525 39.61 31.78 -2.49
C GLY A 525 39.27 32.93 -1.52
N SER A 526 38.97 32.58 -0.28
CA SER A 526 38.82 33.53 0.82
C SER A 526 40.17 33.81 1.47
N GLU A 527 40.34 34.99 2.09
CA GLU A 527 41.57 35.32 2.85
C GLU A 527 41.91 34.26 3.91
N LYS A 528 40.89 33.63 4.52
CA LYS A 528 41.07 32.52 5.48
C LYS A 528 41.78 31.29 4.86
N LEU A 529 41.42 30.91 3.63
CA LEU A 529 42.08 29.81 2.92
C LEU A 529 43.53 30.17 2.56
N GLN A 530 43.79 31.44 2.23
CA GLN A 530 45.14 31.95 2.01
C GLN A 530 45.98 31.90 3.29
N HIS A 531 45.43 32.33 4.42
CA HIS A 531 46.09 32.24 5.72
C HIS A 531 46.40 30.79 6.13
N GLN A 532 45.48 29.86 5.90
CA GLN A 532 45.74 28.43 6.16
C GLN A 532 46.81 27.85 5.22
N ARG A 533 46.87 28.32 3.97
CA ARG A 533 47.90 27.92 3.01
C ARG A 533 49.29 28.44 3.39
N VAL A 534 49.37 29.63 3.98
CA VAL A 534 50.61 30.19 4.55
C VAL A 534 50.99 29.46 5.84
N ALA A 535 50.02 29.18 6.73
CA ALA A 535 50.25 28.45 7.98
C ALA A 535 50.64 26.98 7.76
N ALA A 536 50.29 26.39 6.62
CA ALA A 536 50.70 25.04 6.21
C ALA A 536 52.08 25.02 5.51
N GLU A 537 52.82 26.14 5.49
CA GLU A 537 54.18 26.26 4.92
C GLU A 537 54.28 25.92 3.41
N LEU A 538 53.20 26.07 2.65
CA LEU A 538 53.13 25.66 1.23
C LEU A 538 53.64 26.73 0.23
N VAL A 539 54.30 27.78 0.70
CA VAL A 539 54.92 28.82 -0.13
C VAL A 539 56.23 29.25 0.53
N GLU A 540 57.37 28.97 -0.12
CA GLU A 540 58.57 29.78 0.07
C GLU A 540 58.27 31.23 -0.34
N HIS A 541 58.58 32.17 0.54
CA HIS A 541 58.38 33.61 0.38
C HIS A 541 58.65 34.12 -1.05
N ALA A 542 57.60 34.28 -1.86
CA ALA A 542 57.64 35.16 -3.02
C ALA A 542 57.24 36.57 -2.59
N ALA A 543 58.21 37.30 -2.04
CA ALA A 543 58.11 38.73 -1.87
C ALA A 543 58.12 39.39 -3.27
N MET A 544 57.00 39.96 -3.69
CA MET A 544 56.99 41.01 -4.72
C MET A 544 56.38 42.28 -4.13
N LYS A 545 57.28 43.22 -3.86
CA LYS A 545 56.96 44.65 -3.72
C LYS A 545 56.22 45.12 -4.97
N SER A 546 55.09 45.79 -4.78
CA SER A 546 54.70 46.89 -5.65
C SER A 546 54.72 48.16 -4.81
N GLN A 547 55.62 49.06 -5.19
CA GLN A 547 55.56 50.48 -4.85
C GLN A 547 54.59 51.16 -5.81
N ASP A 548 54.12 52.34 -5.39
CA ASP A 548 53.13 53.24 -6.01
C ASP A 548 51.68 52.84 -5.68
N GLU A 549 50.90 53.60 -4.91
CA GLU A 549 50.73 55.06 -4.94
C GLU A 549 50.57 55.69 -3.53
N ARG A 550 51.26 56.80 -3.29
CA ARG A 550 50.83 57.94 -2.43
C ARG A 550 49.88 58.78 -3.31
N GLU A 551 48.83 59.47 -2.86
CA GLU A 551 48.69 60.32 -1.68
C GLU A 551 47.22 60.82 -1.62
N ASN A 552 46.60 60.82 -0.43
CA ASN A 552 45.78 61.90 0.17
C ASN A 552 44.54 61.42 0.95
N GLY A 553 44.43 61.92 2.18
CA GLY A 553 43.15 62.13 2.86
C GLY A 553 42.99 61.40 4.19
N ALA A 554 43.50 62.00 5.26
CA ALA A 554 43.32 61.56 6.64
C ALA A 554 41.84 61.56 7.09
N MET A 555 41.43 60.55 7.88
CA MET A 555 40.72 60.81 9.13
C MET A 555 40.84 59.65 10.13
N GLN A 556 41.19 60.07 11.34
CA GLN A 556 41.37 59.40 12.63
C GLN A 556 40.38 58.25 12.95
N SER A 557 40.90 57.08 13.33
CA SER A 557 41.02 56.58 14.72
C SER A 557 39.71 56.17 15.41
N HIS A 558 39.51 54.87 15.61
CA HIS A 558 39.34 54.33 16.97
C HIS A 558 39.64 52.82 16.99
N ASN A 559 40.57 52.48 17.87
CA ASN A 559 40.99 51.14 18.24
C ASN A 559 40.51 50.94 19.69
N GLN A 560 40.42 49.67 20.14
CA GLN A 560 40.05 49.17 21.49
C GLN A 560 38.57 48.75 21.66
N LEU A 561 38.20 47.59 22.21
CA LEU A 561 38.87 46.71 23.19
C LEU A 561 38.31 45.27 23.13
N LEU A 562 39.21 44.29 23.19
CA LEU A 562 38.97 42.96 23.76
C LEU A 562 38.90 43.06 25.29
N LYS A 563 37.90 42.44 25.95
CA LYS A 563 38.09 41.54 27.11
C LYS A 563 36.77 40.99 27.70
N SER A 564 36.72 39.65 27.73
CA SER A 564 36.22 38.75 28.78
C SER A 564 35.08 39.16 29.74
N SER A 565 34.08 38.30 29.85
CA SER A 565 33.53 37.89 31.15
C SER A 565 32.94 36.47 31.10
N LYS A 566 33.45 35.62 31.99
CA LYS A 566 32.97 34.27 32.32
C LYS A 566 31.78 34.35 33.30
N ILE A 567 30.81 33.46 33.06
CA ILE A 567 29.97 32.65 34.00
C ILE A 567 28.97 33.37 34.92
N SER A 568 27.69 32.98 34.80
CA SER A 568 26.92 32.43 35.94
C SER A 568 25.78 31.51 35.47
N SER A 569 25.77 30.31 36.05
CA SER A 569 24.74 29.28 36.01
C SER A 569 23.60 29.62 36.98
N HIS A 570 22.36 29.55 36.53
CA HIS A 570 21.21 29.40 37.42
C HIS A 570 20.34 28.22 37.00
N GLN A 571 20.15 27.33 37.97
CA GLN A 571 19.22 26.21 38.01
C GLN A 571 17.76 26.70 37.97
N LEU A 572 16.88 25.91 37.36
CA LEU A 572 15.46 25.71 37.70
C LEU A 572 14.99 24.47 36.92
N GLN A 573 15.07 23.29 37.54
CA GLN A 573 14.05 22.62 38.36
C GLN A 573 13.22 21.62 37.56
N HIS A 574 13.39 20.36 37.96
CA HIS A 574 12.54 19.21 37.66
C HIS A 574 11.06 19.51 37.91
N LEU A 575 10.21 19.16 36.95
CA LEU A 575 8.80 18.86 37.21
C LEU A 575 8.63 17.34 37.21
N ARG A 576 8.78 16.74 38.39
CA ARG A 576 8.10 15.50 38.76
C ARG A 576 6.86 15.90 39.55
N SER A 577 5.68 15.51 39.07
CA SER A 577 4.52 15.32 39.93
C SER A 577 3.84 14.02 39.50
N THR A 578 3.85 13.08 40.44
CA THR A 578 2.99 11.89 40.48
C THR A 578 1.99 12.10 41.60
N LYS A 579 0.78 11.53 41.41
CA LYS A 579 -0.30 11.33 42.40
C LYS A 579 -1.22 12.55 42.61
N ASP A 580 -2.53 12.42 42.74
CA ASP A 580 -3.53 11.35 42.70
C ASP A 580 -4.87 12.09 42.41
N GLU A 581 -5.89 11.43 41.83
CA GLU A 581 -7.31 11.64 42.19
C GLU A 581 -8.23 10.72 41.34
N LEU A 582 -8.78 9.71 42.04
CA LEU A 582 -10.05 8.98 41.92
C LEU A 582 -10.56 8.47 40.55
#